data_AF-H6VUS8-F1
#
_entry.id   AF-H6VUS8-F1
#
_cell.length_a   1.000
_cell.length_b   1.000
_cell.length_c   1.000
_cell.angle_alpha   90.00
_cell.angle_beta   90.00
_cell.angle_gamma   90.00
#
_symmetry.space_group_name_H-M   'P 1'
#
loop_
_entity.id
_entity.type
_entity.pdbx_description
1 polymer ?
#
loop_
_entity_poly.entity_id
_entity_poly.type
_entity_poly.pdbx_seq_one_letter_code
_entity_poly.pdbx_strand_id
1 'polypeptide(L)'
;ERLFDVPSHPRSLLNDLEICMGGTASITSENTSIAEISLTREMIGLIGRWLGNEERIKTLISCTPVSDGASREQLSEQLFRDGGIQLPVFSEWWLSKQKFSEIDSFILSSFRGARYQGCNGLSIRYQLPYDEGLSLADVFGLLEGNRSRLGIAEYSISQSTLETIFNHFAANS
;
A
#
# COMPACT_ATOMS: atom_id res chain seq x y z
N GLU A 1 -14.78 -29.64 21.40
CA GLU A 1 -14.87 -28.33 22.07
C GLU A 1 -13.53 -27.97 22.70
N ARG A 2 -12.66 -27.28 21.95
CA ARG A 2 -11.54 -26.46 22.45
C ARG A 2 -11.22 -25.45 21.35
N LEU A 3 -11.61 -24.20 21.59
CA LEU A 3 -11.34 -23.05 20.75
C LEU A 3 -9.83 -22.79 20.70
N PHE A 4 -9.29 -22.57 19.50
CA PHE A 4 -8.00 -21.90 19.33
C PHE A 4 -8.29 -20.41 19.20
N ASP A 5 -7.98 -19.64 20.23
CA ASP A 5 -7.89 -18.19 20.13
C ASP A 5 -6.61 -17.85 19.36
N VAL A 6 -6.77 -17.35 18.14
CA VAL A 6 -5.70 -16.76 17.34
C VAL A 6 -5.79 -15.24 17.56
N PRO A 7 -4.77 -14.57 18.08
CA PRO A 7 -4.81 -13.12 18.21
C PRO A 7 -4.73 -12.49 16.81
N SER A 8 -5.85 -11.94 16.34
CA SER A 8 -5.92 -11.08 15.17
C SER A 8 -5.47 -9.67 15.53
N HIS A 9 -4.16 -9.42 15.47
CA HIS A 9 -3.63 -8.06 15.36
C HIS A 9 -2.88 -7.93 14.02
N PRO A 10 -3.16 -6.90 13.22
CA PRO A 10 -2.33 -6.58 12.07
C PRO A 10 -0.96 -6.15 12.62
N ARG A 11 0.06 -6.99 12.46
CA ARG A 11 1.43 -6.63 12.84
C ARG A 11 1.89 -5.52 11.90
N SER A 12 1.81 -4.28 12.38
CA SER A 12 2.49 -3.13 11.80
C SER A 12 4.01 -3.39 11.84
N LEU A 13 4.68 -3.14 10.71
CA LEU A 13 6.15 -3.21 10.58
C LEU A 13 6.91 -2.31 11.57
N LEU A 14 6.22 -1.40 12.28
CA LEU A 14 6.83 -0.51 13.26
C LEU A 14 7.11 -1.16 14.62
N ASN A 15 6.48 -2.29 14.96
CA ASN A 15 6.78 -3.00 16.22
C ASN A 15 8.22 -3.56 16.25
N ASP A 16 8.84 -3.79 15.09
CA ASP A 16 10.18 -4.36 15.02
C ASP A 16 11.29 -3.29 15.13
N LEU A 17 10.94 -2.01 15.08
CA LEU A 17 11.90 -0.89 15.17
C LEU A 17 12.30 -0.54 16.62
N GLU A 18 11.63 -1.10 17.62
CA GLU A 18 11.84 -0.78 19.04
C GLU A 18 13.01 -1.54 19.68
N ILE A 19 13.64 -2.50 18.98
CA ILE A 19 14.64 -3.42 19.58
C ILE A 19 16.10 -2.97 19.40
N CYS A 20 16.37 -1.83 18.75
CA CYS A 20 17.75 -1.43 18.39
C CYS A 20 18.33 -0.24 19.16
N MET A 21 18.00 -0.09 20.45
CA MET A 21 18.82 0.69 21.39
C MET A 21 19.05 -0.13 22.67
N GLY A 22 20.12 -0.94 22.66
CA GLY A 22 20.49 -1.78 23.79
C GLY A 22 20.93 -0.97 25.02
N GLY A 23 20.25 -1.18 26.14
CA GLY A 23 20.59 -0.59 27.44
C GLY A 23 19.72 -1.11 28.59
N THR A 24 19.78 -2.42 28.85
CA THR A 24 19.47 -3.13 30.11
C THR A 24 18.42 -2.53 31.07
N ALA A 25 17.20 -3.08 31.06
CA ALA A 25 16.54 -3.67 32.23
C ALA A 25 15.16 -4.19 31.82
N SER A 26 14.88 -5.43 32.23
CA SER A 26 13.54 -6.00 32.25
C SER A 26 12.59 -5.05 32.98
N ILE A 27 11.68 -4.43 32.24
CA ILE A 27 10.45 -3.88 32.80
C ILE A 27 9.31 -4.55 32.04
N THR A 28 8.46 -5.17 32.85
CA THR A 28 7.16 -5.73 32.50
C THR A 28 6.43 -4.90 31.44
N SER A 29 5.67 -5.60 30.60
CA SER A 29 4.61 -5.10 29.73
C SER A 29 3.67 -4.15 30.48
N GLU A 30 4.12 -2.92 30.72
CA GLU A 30 3.25 -1.81 30.99
C GLU A 30 2.82 -1.33 29.62
N ASN A 31 1.56 -1.58 29.30
CA ASN A 31 0.83 -0.86 28.28
C ASN A 31 0.73 0.59 28.78
N THR A 32 1.86 1.31 28.82
CA THR A 32 1.84 2.76 28.90
C THR A 32 1.12 3.18 27.64
N SER A 33 -0.10 3.71 27.78
CA SER A 33 -0.78 4.38 26.69
C SER A 33 0.08 5.57 26.29
N ILE A 34 1.10 5.33 25.47
CA ILE A 34 1.84 6.39 24.81
C ILE A 34 0.77 7.09 24.01
N ALA A 35 0.49 8.35 24.36
CA ALA A 35 -0.49 9.13 23.65
C ALA A 35 0.02 9.28 22.20
N GLU A 36 -0.51 8.45 21.30
CA GLU A 36 -0.16 8.53 19.90
C GLU A 36 -0.72 9.83 19.32
N ILE A 37 0.12 10.56 18.60
CA ILE A 37 -0.26 11.83 17.99
C ILE A 37 -1.37 11.54 16.97
N SER A 38 -2.56 12.11 17.18
CA SER A 38 -3.65 12.07 16.21
C SER A 38 -3.64 13.35 15.37
N LEU A 39 -3.67 13.18 14.05
CA LEU A 39 -3.68 14.25 13.08
C LEU A 39 -5.11 14.61 12.71
N THR A 40 -5.50 15.85 12.95
CA THR A 40 -6.80 16.37 12.51
C THR A 40 -6.80 16.64 11.00
N ARG A 41 -7.99 16.88 10.44
CA ARG A 41 -8.17 17.25 9.03
C ARG A 41 -7.34 18.47 8.64
N GLU A 42 -7.24 19.47 9.51
CA GLU A 42 -6.45 20.70 9.28
C GLU A 42 -4.95 20.39 9.24
N MET A 43 -4.47 19.55 10.17
CA MET A 43 -3.07 19.11 10.21
C MET A 43 -2.70 18.33 8.95
N ILE A 44 -3.56 17.39 8.53
CA ILE A 44 -3.39 16.63 7.29
C ILE A 44 -3.35 17.57 6.07
N GLY A 45 -4.22 18.58 6.03
CA GLY A 45 -4.21 19.62 5.00
C GLY A 45 -2.91 20.42 4.96
N LEU A 46 -2.36 20.78 6.11
CA LEU A 46 -1.06 21.47 6.22
C LEU A 46 0.09 20.59 5.71
N ILE A 47 0.12 19.31 6.12
CA ILE A 47 1.14 18.36 5.67
C ILE A 47 1.10 18.19 4.15
N GLY A 48 -0.10 18.08 3.55
CA GLY A 48 -0.26 18.01 2.09
C GLY A 48 0.36 19.19 1.35
N ARG A 49 0.21 20.40 1.90
CA ARG A 49 0.84 21.62 1.35
C ARG A 49 2.35 21.59 1.50
N TRP A 50 2.87 21.23 2.68
CA TRP A 50 4.30 21.17 2.94
C TRP A 50 5.03 20.15 2.08
N LEU A 51 4.37 19.02 1.79
CA LEU A 51 4.92 17.95 0.96
C LEU A 51 4.60 18.12 -0.53
N GLY A 52 3.98 19.23 -0.94
CA GLY A 52 3.75 19.60 -2.34
C GLY A 52 2.79 18.68 -3.09
N ASN A 53 1.90 17.97 -2.41
CA ASN A 53 0.93 17.07 -3.04
C ASN A 53 -0.46 17.23 -2.39
N GLU A 54 -1.07 18.37 -2.65
CA GLU A 54 -2.40 18.70 -2.13
C GLU A 54 -3.49 17.79 -2.71
N GLU A 55 -3.39 17.35 -3.96
CA GLU A 55 -4.38 16.48 -4.61
C GLU A 55 -4.51 15.12 -3.91
N ARG A 56 -3.40 14.56 -3.41
CA ARG A 56 -3.40 13.34 -2.60
C ARG A 56 -4.21 13.51 -1.33
N ILE A 57 -4.08 14.66 -0.67
CA ILE A 57 -4.84 14.99 0.54
C ILE A 57 -6.30 15.32 0.21
N LYS A 58 -6.56 16.07 -0.86
CA LYS A 58 -7.94 16.35 -1.31
C LYS A 58 -8.70 15.05 -1.51
N THR A 59 -8.09 14.08 -2.18
CA THR A 59 -8.69 12.74 -2.37
C THR A 59 -9.01 12.04 -1.04
N LEU A 60 -8.16 12.18 -0.01
CA LEU A 60 -8.42 11.62 1.33
C LEU A 60 -9.55 12.36 2.07
N ILE A 61 -9.64 13.67 1.89
CA ILE A 61 -10.56 14.57 2.60
C ILE A 61 -11.95 14.61 1.93
N SER A 62 -12.05 14.43 0.61
CA SER A 62 -13.25 14.68 -0.20
C SER A 62 -14.10 13.44 -0.50
N CYS A 63 -13.67 12.22 -0.15
CA CYS A 63 -14.36 11.01 -0.59
C CYS A 63 -15.68 10.73 0.15
N THR A 64 -16.75 10.63 -0.64
CA THR A 64 -17.93 9.79 -0.40
C THR A 64 -17.62 8.34 -0.82
N PRO A 65 -18.21 7.30 -0.19
CA PRO A 65 -17.80 5.91 -0.29
C PRO A 65 -18.25 5.28 -1.61
N VAL A 66 -17.59 5.61 -2.73
CA VAL A 66 -17.75 4.90 -4.00
C VAL A 66 -16.42 4.93 -4.77
N SER A 67 -15.71 3.80 -4.76
CA SER A 67 -14.79 3.29 -5.81
C SER A 67 -13.32 3.05 -5.39
N ASP A 68 -13.05 1.74 -5.29
CA ASP A 68 -11.90 0.97 -5.80
C ASP A 68 -10.57 1.01 -5.02
N GLY A 69 -10.66 1.03 -3.70
CA GLY A 69 -9.53 0.60 -2.88
C GLY A 69 -9.87 0.43 -1.42
N ALA A 70 -9.88 -0.82 -0.95
CA ALA A 70 -10.19 -1.19 0.44
C ALA A 70 -9.40 -0.37 1.48
N SER A 71 -8.14 0.00 1.19
CA SER A 71 -7.29 0.77 2.10
C SER A 71 -7.61 2.28 2.12
N ARG A 72 -8.19 2.82 1.05
CA ARG A 72 -8.48 4.26 0.89
C ARG A 72 -9.77 4.63 1.60
N GLU A 73 -10.80 3.82 1.41
CA GLU A 73 -12.12 3.99 2.00
C GLU A 73 -12.00 4.03 3.53
N GLN A 74 -11.24 3.08 4.09
CA GLN A 74 -11.03 2.95 5.53
C GLN A 74 -10.44 4.20 6.21
N LEU A 75 -9.45 4.87 5.62
CA LEU A 75 -8.81 6.05 6.24
C LEU A 75 -9.65 7.31 6.13
N SER A 76 -10.35 7.50 5.01
CA SER A 76 -11.29 8.61 4.86
C SER A 76 -12.47 8.49 5.83
N GLU A 77 -12.97 7.26 6.02
CA GLU A 77 -14.01 6.95 7.00
C GLU A 77 -13.53 7.14 8.43
N GLN A 78 -12.31 6.70 8.75
CA GLN A 78 -11.69 6.92 10.06
C GLN A 78 -11.57 8.41 10.37
N LEU A 79 -11.06 9.21 9.42
CA LEU A 79 -10.96 10.66 9.58
C LEU A 79 -12.33 11.33 9.78
N PHE A 80 -13.38 10.81 9.12
CA PHE A 80 -14.74 11.32 9.27
C PHE A 80 -15.37 10.95 10.63
N ARG A 81 -15.24 9.69 11.04
CA ARG A 81 -15.85 9.15 12.26
C ARG A 81 -15.12 9.60 13.53
N ASP A 82 -13.80 9.56 13.52
CA ASP A 82 -12.96 9.72 14.72
C ASP A 82 -12.36 11.13 14.82
N GLY A 83 -12.54 11.97 13.78
CA GLY A 83 -12.04 13.35 13.73
C GLY A 83 -10.53 13.50 13.52
N GLY A 84 -9.80 12.39 13.43
CA GLY A 84 -8.36 12.36 13.17
C GLY A 84 -7.86 10.98 12.79
N ILE A 85 -6.61 10.93 12.32
CA ILE A 85 -5.88 9.70 12.00
C ILE A 85 -4.58 9.69 12.80
N GLN A 86 -4.23 8.56 13.40
CA GLN A 86 -2.95 8.41 14.09
C GLN A 86 -1.76 8.69 13.14
N LEU A 87 -0.77 9.43 13.61
CA LEU A 87 0.41 9.82 12.82
C LEU A 87 1.12 8.62 12.17
N PRO A 88 1.33 7.47 12.84
CA PRO A 88 1.91 6.28 12.19
C PRO A 88 1.08 5.79 11.00
N VAL A 89 -0.23 5.68 11.18
CA VAL A 89 -1.18 5.23 10.15
C VAL A 89 -1.18 6.19 8.95
N PHE A 90 -1.23 7.49 9.21
CA PHE A 90 -1.14 8.51 8.16
C PHE A 90 0.20 8.45 7.42
N SER A 91 1.30 8.27 8.16
CA SER A 91 2.66 8.20 7.58
C SER A 91 2.83 6.99 6.69
N GLU A 92 2.38 5.82 7.15
CA GLU A 92 2.38 4.59 6.36
C GLU A 92 1.59 4.77 5.06
N TRP A 93 0.37 5.31 5.15
CA TRP A 93 -0.44 5.60 3.98
C TRP A 93 0.26 6.57 3.02
N TRP A 94 0.81 7.68 3.54
CA TRP A 94 1.45 8.70 2.73
C TRP A 94 2.64 8.14 1.96
N LEU A 95 3.54 7.44 2.65
CA LEU A 95 4.74 6.84 2.09
C LEU A 95 4.38 5.76 1.07
N SER A 96 3.37 4.93 1.37
CA SER A 96 2.87 3.91 0.44
C SER A 96 2.34 4.53 -0.85
N LYS A 97 1.54 5.61 -0.76
CA LYS A 97 1.04 6.31 -1.95
C LYS A 97 2.14 6.97 -2.78
N GLN A 98 3.18 7.48 -2.12
CA GLN A 98 4.35 8.00 -2.83
C GLN A 98 5.07 6.89 -3.59
N LYS A 99 5.35 5.77 -2.93
CA LYS A 99 6.02 4.62 -3.55
C LYS A 99 5.21 4.02 -4.69
N PHE A 100 3.90 3.90 -4.53
CA PHE A 100 3.01 3.43 -5.59
C PHE A 100 3.05 4.35 -6.81
N SER A 101 3.11 5.67 -6.62
CA SER A 101 3.22 6.62 -7.73
C SER A 101 4.54 6.47 -8.50
N GLU A 102 5.66 6.20 -7.80
CA GLU A 102 6.96 5.96 -8.43
C GLU A 102 6.95 4.67 -9.25
N ILE A 103 6.40 3.59 -8.68
CA ILE A 103 6.26 2.30 -9.36
C ILE A 103 5.33 2.42 -10.56
N ASP A 104 4.20 3.10 -10.42
CA ASP A 104 3.22 3.29 -11.50
C ASP A 104 3.84 4.04 -12.67
N SER A 105 4.56 5.13 -12.40
CA SER A 105 5.29 5.88 -13.43
C SER A 105 6.34 5.00 -14.13
N PHE A 106 7.07 4.17 -13.38
CA PHE A 106 8.04 3.23 -13.95
C PHE A 106 7.37 2.18 -14.84
N ILE A 107 6.28 1.56 -14.39
CA ILE A 107 5.58 0.52 -15.15
C ILE A 107 4.99 1.10 -16.44
N LEU A 108 4.29 2.23 -16.36
CA LEU A 108 3.64 2.84 -17.52
C LEU A 108 4.64 3.40 -18.54
N SER A 109 5.85 3.79 -18.10
CA SER A 109 6.93 4.21 -19.01
C SER A 109 7.70 3.03 -19.60
N SER A 110 7.85 1.92 -18.87
CA SER A 110 8.59 0.73 -19.33
C SER A 110 7.75 -0.18 -20.22
N PHE A 111 6.44 -0.27 -19.96
CA PHE A 111 5.53 -1.20 -20.62
C PHE A 111 4.33 -0.45 -21.20
N ARG A 112 4.46 -0.02 -22.46
CA ARG A 112 3.41 0.74 -23.15
C ARG A 112 2.13 -0.09 -23.23
N GLY A 113 1.06 0.38 -22.63
CA GLY A 113 -0.24 -0.32 -22.59
C GLY A 113 -0.44 -1.20 -21.36
N ALA A 114 0.46 -1.15 -20.37
CA ALA A 114 0.21 -1.75 -19.07
C ALA A 114 -1.05 -1.16 -18.42
N ARG A 115 -1.85 -2.03 -17.79
CA ARG A 115 -3.11 -1.67 -17.13
C ARG A 115 -3.01 -1.98 -15.64
N TYR A 116 -3.29 -0.99 -14.81
CA TYR A 116 -3.43 -1.18 -13.37
C TYR A 116 -4.63 -2.09 -13.07
N GLN A 117 -4.44 -3.09 -12.21
CA GLN A 117 -5.45 -4.09 -11.84
C GLN A 117 -5.87 -4.02 -10.37
N GLY A 118 -5.37 -3.03 -9.61
CA GLY A 118 -5.64 -2.89 -8.18
C GLY A 118 -4.39 -3.05 -7.31
N CYS A 119 -4.60 -2.79 -6.02
CA CYS A 119 -3.60 -2.98 -4.99
C CYS A 119 -4.22 -3.72 -3.80
N ASN A 120 -3.43 -4.57 -3.14
CA ASN A 120 -3.80 -5.22 -1.89
C ASN A 120 -2.68 -5.00 -0.88
N GLY A 121 -2.94 -4.20 0.16
CA GLY A 121 -1.91 -3.75 1.09
C GLY A 121 -0.79 -3.00 0.35
N LEU A 122 0.45 -3.49 0.49
CA LEU A 122 1.65 -2.94 -0.17
C LEU A 122 1.94 -3.54 -1.55
N SER A 123 1.07 -4.42 -2.05
CA SER A 123 1.24 -5.09 -3.35
C SER A 123 0.40 -4.43 -4.42
N ILE A 124 1.00 -4.12 -5.57
CA ILE A 124 0.30 -3.58 -6.75
C ILE A 124 0.28 -4.64 -7.85
N ARG A 125 -0.85 -4.76 -8.55
CA ARG A 125 -0.99 -5.65 -9.70
C ARG A 125 -1.13 -4.85 -10.98
N TYR A 126 -0.36 -5.25 -11.98
CA TYR A 126 -0.47 -4.76 -13.35
C TYR A 126 -0.71 -5.92 -14.32
N GLN A 127 -1.51 -5.66 -15.34
CA GLN A 127 -1.60 -6.50 -16.53
C GLN A 127 -0.75 -5.86 -17.62
N LEU A 128 0.28 -6.58 -18.07
CA LEU A 128 1.11 -6.15 -19.19
C LEU A 128 0.46 -6.60 -20.51
N PRO A 129 0.55 -5.80 -21.58
CA PRO A 129 0.08 -6.20 -22.89
C PRO A 129 0.99 -7.30 -23.47
N TYR A 130 0.43 -8.09 -24.38
CA TYR A 130 1.23 -8.97 -25.21
C TYR A 130 1.91 -8.15 -26.31
N ASP A 131 3.22 -8.24 -26.42
CA ASP A 131 4.02 -7.61 -27.46
C ASP A 131 5.07 -8.63 -27.94
N GLU A 132 5.17 -8.84 -29.26
CA GLU A 132 6.11 -9.79 -29.86
C GLU A 132 7.57 -9.43 -29.56
N GLY A 133 7.84 -8.15 -29.25
CA GLY A 133 9.17 -7.65 -28.86
C GLY A 133 9.47 -7.71 -27.36
N LEU A 134 8.53 -8.17 -26.52
CA LEU A 134 8.68 -8.16 -25.06
C LEU A 134 8.58 -9.58 -24.50
N SER A 135 9.73 -10.22 -24.27
CA SER A 135 9.76 -11.53 -23.64
C SER A 135 9.61 -11.43 -22.11
N LEU A 136 9.23 -12.54 -21.47
CA LEU A 136 9.18 -12.63 -20.01
C LEU A 136 10.55 -12.32 -19.36
N ALA A 137 11.64 -12.69 -20.04
CA ALA A 137 12.99 -12.41 -19.59
C ALA A 137 13.30 -10.89 -19.62
N ASP A 138 12.79 -10.16 -20.61
CA ASP A 138 12.94 -8.70 -20.69
C ASP A 138 12.19 -8.00 -19.56
N VAL A 139 10.96 -8.45 -19.28
CA VAL A 139 10.16 -7.94 -18.15
C VAL A 139 10.89 -8.18 -16.83
N PHE A 140 11.40 -9.40 -16.62
CA PHE A 140 12.17 -9.75 -15.43
C PHE A 140 13.44 -8.89 -15.30
N GLY A 141 14.21 -8.74 -16.39
CA GLY A 141 15.44 -7.94 -16.39
C GLY A 141 15.19 -6.47 -16.07
N LEU A 142 14.13 -5.87 -16.62
CA LEU A 142 13.73 -4.50 -16.32
C LEU A 142 13.32 -4.31 -14.85
N LEU A 143 12.55 -5.24 -14.30
CA LEU A 143 12.12 -5.20 -12.90
C LEU A 143 13.30 -5.40 -11.94
N GLU A 144 14.09 -6.45 -12.13
CA GLU A 144 15.23 -6.73 -11.24
C GLU A 144 16.26 -5.60 -11.28
N GLY A 145 16.56 -5.07 -12.47
CA GLY A 145 17.49 -3.95 -12.63
C GLY A 145 17.04 -2.64 -11.95
N ASN A 146 15.74 -2.50 -11.65
CA ASN A 146 15.19 -1.31 -10.99
C ASN A 146 14.66 -1.57 -9.57
N ARG A 147 14.68 -2.83 -9.11
CA ARG A 147 14.06 -3.27 -7.85
C ARG A 147 14.54 -2.46 -6.66
N SER A 148 15.85 -2.34 -6.48
CA SER A 148 16.46 -1.61 -5.36
C SER A 148 16.15 -0.11 -5.42
N ARG A 149 16.18 0.49 -6.63
CA ARG A 149 15.87 1.92 -6.85
C ARG A 149 14.41 2.23 -6.50
N LEU A 150 13.50 1.33 -6.84
CA LEU A 150 12.06 1.47 -6.58
C LEU A 150 11.67 1.05 -5.15
N GLY A 151 12.55 0.35 -4.42
CA GLY A 151 12.25 -0.19 -3.10
C GLY A 151 11.28 -1.37 -3.15
N ILE A 152 11.29 -2.15 -4.23
CA ILE A 152 10.43 -3.32 -4.38
C ILE A 152 11.03 -4.48 -3.58
N ALA A 153 10.33 -4.89 -2.53
CA ALA A 153 10.76 -6.02 -1.69
C ALA A 153 10.71 -7.32 -2.49
N GLU A 154 9.59 -7.62 -3.16
CA GLU A 154 9.38 -8.84 -3.93
C GLU A 154 8.45 -8.57 -5.12
N TYR A 155 8.55 -9.39 -6.17
CA TYR A 155 7.61 -9.37 -7.28
C TYR A 155 7.40 -10.77 -7.85
N SER A 156 6.28 -10.92 -8.56
CA SER A 156 5.91 -12.14 -9.28
C SER A 156 5.43 -11.74 -10.67
N ILE A 157 5.80 -12.53 -11.67
CA ILE A 157 5.37 -12.36 -13.05
C ILE A 157 4.76 -13.69 -13.50
N SER A 158 3.54 -13.63 -14.01
CA SER A 158 2.82 -14.80 -14.51
C SER A 158 2.21 -14.49 -15.87
N GLN A 159 2.33 -15.43 -16.81
CA GLN A 159 1.56 -15.41 -18.04
C GLN A 159 0.16 -15.96 -17.79
N SER A 160 -0.88 -15.31 -18.31
CA SER A 160 -2.24 -15.83 -18.24
C SER A 160 -2.32 -17.18 -18.98
N THR A 161 -2.85 -18.19 -18.30
CA THR A 161 -3.12 -19.50 -18.91
C THR A 161 -4.45 -19.46 -19.67
N LEU A 162 -4.66 -20.39 -20.62
CA LEU A 162 -5.95 -20.56 -21.29
C LEU A 162 -7.10 -20.78 -20.28
N GLU A 163 -6.83 -21.52 -19.21
CA GLU A 163 -7.78 -21.73 -18.11
C GLU A 163 -8.14 -20.41 -17.41
N THR A 164 -7.15 -19.56 -17.11
CA THR A 164 -7.38 -18.24 -16.50
C THR A 164 -8.21 -17.34 -17.40
N ILE A 165 -7.94 -17.37 -18.71
CA ILE A 165 -8.71 -16.64 -19.72
C ILE A 165 -10.16 -17.13 -19.73
N PHE A 166 -10.36 -18.45 -19.73
CA PHE A 166 -11.69 -19.05 -19.74
C PHE A 166 -12.49 -18.72 -18.47
N ASN A 167 -11.87 -18.80 -17.30
CA ASN A 167 -12.49 -18.45 -16.03
C ASN A 167 -12.86 -16.96 -15.97
N HIS A 168 -12.02 -16.08 -16.53
CA HIS A 168 -12.33 -14.65 -16.63
C HIS A 168 -13.53 -14.38 -17.55
N PHE A 169 -13.65 -15.11 -18.67
CA PHE A 169 -14.84 -15.02 -19.51
C PHE A 169 -16.08 -15.50 -18.75
N ALA A 170 -16.00 -16.64 -18.05
CA ALA A 170 -17.14 -17.20 -17.30
C ALA A 170 -17.60 -16.33 -16.12
N ALA A 171 -16.68 -15.67 -15.41
CA ALA A 171 -17.01 -14.79 -14.28
C ALA A 171 -17.65 -13.45 -14.70
N ASN A 172 -17.45 -13.05 -15.96
CA ASN A 172 -17.98 -11.80 -16.52
C ASN A 172 -19.12 -12.05 -17.55
N SER A 173 -19.67 -13.28 -17.60
CA SER A 173 -20.83 -13.68 -18.39
C SER A 173 -22.09 -13.68 -17.52
#